data_AF-A0A3D5CQ64-F1
#
_entry.id   AF-A0A3D5CQ64-F1
#
_cell.length_a   1.000
_cell.length_b   1.000
_cell.length_c   1.000
_cell.angle_alpha   90.00
_cell.angle_beta   90.00
_cell.angle_gamma   90.00
#
_symmetry.space_group_name_H-M   'P 1'
#
loop_
_entity.id
_entity.type
_entity.pdbx_description
1 polymer ?
#
loop_
_entity_poly.entity_id
_entity_poly.type
_entity_poly.pdbx_seq_one_letter_code
_entity_poly.pdbx_strand_id
1 'polypeptide(L)'
;MLRDGYFLALSLNHFAVDLLNSQRSILLVYLAPYLGLDNSDIGLIALGYAMLASLTQPLFGWLADRYKIRWISGLSLLWMVLWFSVTVTVTGSWVIGTLIVAALGSAAFHAAGTE
;
A
#
# COMPACT_ATOMS: atom_id res chain seq x y z
N MET A 1 -3.34 -6.49 -27.16
CA MET A 1 -3.20 -6.25 -25.70
C MET A 1 -1.78 -6.52 -25.20
N LEU A 2 -1.22 -7.74 -25.27
CA LEU A 2 0.13 -8.03 -24.73
C LEU A 2 1.33 -7.40 -25.47
N ARG A 3 1.11 -6.70 -26.59
CA ARG A 3 2.17 -6.04 -27.38
C ARG A 3 2.38 -4.57 -27.03
N ASP A 4 1.51 -3.99 -26.21
CA ASP A 4 1.66 -2.63 -25.71
C ASP A 4 2.45 -2.68 -24.40
N GLY A 5 3.70 -2.22 -24.45
CA GLY A 5 4.60 -2.24 -23.30
C GLY A 5 4.16 -1.32 -22.16
N TYR A 6 3.48 -0.21 -22.46
CA TYR A 6 2.97 0.69 -21.45
C TYR A 6 1.79 0.08 -20.70
N PHE A 7 0.82 -0.48 -21.45
CA PHE A 7 -0.30 -1.20 -20.87
C PHE A 7 0.17 -2.38 -20.00
N LEU A 8 1.13 -3.18 -20.51
CA LEU A 8 1.67 -4.31 -19.77
C LEU A 8 2.36 -3.86 -18.47
N ALA A 9 3.14 -2.79 -18.51
CA ALA A 9 3.80 -2.24 -17.32
C ALA A 9 2.77 -1.80 -16.25
N LEU A 10 1.70 -1.11 -16.67
CA LEU A 10 0.62 -0.72 -15.76
C LEU A 10 -0.12 -1.93 -15.18
N SER A 11 -0.46 -2.93 -16.00
CA SER A 11 -1.14 -4.14 -15.53
C SER A 11 -0.28 -4.94 -14.54
N LEU A 12 1.02 -5.06 -14.80
CA LEU A 12 1.95 -5.71 -13.87
C LEU A 12 2.10 -4.92 -12.57
N ASN A 13 2.11 -3.59 -12.66
CA ASN A 13 2.16 -2.74 -11.48
C ASN A 13 0.89 -2.88 -10.62
N HIS A 14 -0.29 -2.88 -11.25
CA HIS A 14 -1.56 -3.14 -10.58
C HIS A 14 -1.55 -4.50 -9.87
N PHE A 15 -1.16 -5.55 -10.59
CA PHE A 15 -1.03 -6.90 -10.03
C PHE A 15 -0.09 -6.93 -8.82
N ALA A 16 1.05 -6.26 -8.90
CA ALA A 16 2.00 -6.18 -7.78
C ALA A 16 1.42 -5.43 -6.58
N VAL A 17 0.73 -4.31 -6.80
CA VAL A 17 0.06 -3.54 -5.74
C VAL A 17 -1.02 -4.37 -5.06
N ASP A 18 -1.82 -5.12 -5.81
CA ASP A 18 -2.85 -6.02 -5.26
C ASP A 18 -2.25 -7.18 -4.46
N LEU A 19 -1.18 -7.77 -4.98
CA LEU A 19 -0.47 -8.85 -4.30
C LEU A 19 0.09 -8.37 -2.95
N LEU A 20 0.72 -7.19 -2.92
CA LEU A 20 1.25 -6.59 -1.71
C LEU A 20 0.13 -6.21 -0.71
N ASN A 21 -0.99 -5.66 -1.21
CA ASN A 21 -2.17 -5.39 -0.38
C ASN A 21 -2.74 -6.68 0.24
N SER A 22 -2.76 -7.78 -0.51
CA SER A 22 -3.24 -9.08 -0.03
C SER A 22 -2.30 -9.69 1.01
N GLN A 23 -0.99 -9.54 0.82
CA GLN A 23 0.03 -10.01 1.78
C GLN A 23 -0.10 -9.36 3.16
N ARG A 24 -0.58 -8.11 3.25
CA ARG A 24 -0.78 -7.39 4.52
C ARG A 24 -1.52 -8.23 5.57
N SER A 25 -2.60 -8.90 5.18
CA SER A 25 -3.39 -9.73 6.09
C SER A 25 -2.59 -10.91 6.65
N ILE A 26 -1.74 -11.51 5.82
CA ILE A 26 -0.84 -12.60 6.22
C ILE A 26 0.21 -12.09 7.21
N LEU A 27 0.82 -10.93 6.92
CA LEU A 27 1.81 -10.31 7.82
C LEU A 27 1.19 -9.97 9.18
N LEU A 28 -0.01 -9.39 9.20
CA LEU A 28 -0.67 -8.98 10.43
C LEU A 28 -1.02 -10.19 11.31
N VAL A 29 -1.53 -11.28 10.71
CA VAL A 29 -1.81 -12.53 11.43
C VAL A 29 -0.52 -13.18 11.93
N TYR A 30 0.55 -13.18 11.13
CA TYR A 30 1.86 -13.70 11.53
C TYR A 30 2.48 -12.93 12.71
N LEU A 31 2.36 -11.60 12.71
CA LEU A 31 2.95 -10.71 13.71
C LEU A 31 2.12 -10.64 15.00
N ALA A 32 0.82 -10.92 14.95
CA ALA A 32 -0.09 -10.75 16.07
C ALA A 32 0.36 -11.43 17.38
N PRO A 33 0.81 -12.70 17.39
CA PRO A 33 1.26 -13.35 18.63
C PRO A 33 2.51 -12.68 19.23
N TYR A 34 3.42 -12.20 18.39
CA TYR A 34 4.67 -11.55 18.83
C TYR A 34 4.44 -10.14 19.38
N LEU A 35 3.38 -9.49 18.89
CA LEU A 35 2.97 -8.16 19.32
C LEU A 35 1.92 -8.19 20.43
N GLY A 36 1.42 -9.37 20.81
CA GLY A 36 0.39 -9.55 21.82
C GLY A 36 -0.98 -9.00 21.40
N LEU A 37 -1.25 -8.97 20.10
CA LEU A 37 -2.49 -8.39 19.53
C LEU A 37 -3.64 -9.37 19.66
N ASP A 38 -4.81 -8.86 20.04
CA ASP A 38 -6.06 -9.60 19.93
C ASP A 38 -6.80 -9.31 18.61
N ASN A 39 -7.95 -9.94 18.41
CA ASN A 39 -8.74 -9.75 17.18
C ASN A 39 -9.27 -8.32 17.02
N SER A 40 -9.49 -7.59 18.12
CA SER A 40 -9.95 -6.21 18.08
C SER A 40 -8.83 -5.27 17.63
N ASP A 41 -7.60 -5.52 18.08
CA ASP A 41 -6.41 -4.81 17.62
C ASP A 41 -6.15 -5.04 16.12
N ILE A 42 -6.22 -6.30 15.68
CA ILE A 42 -6.09 -6.65 14.26
C ILE A 42 -7.13 -5.91 13.41
N GLY A 43 -8.38 -5.88 13.88
CA GLY A 43 -9.46 -5.13 13.24
C GLY A 43 -9.18 -3.63 13.17
N LEU A 44 -8.69 -3.04 14.26
CA LEU A 44 -8.35 -1.61 14.32
C LEU A 44 -7.18 -1.26 13.40
N ILE A 45 -6.16 -2.11 13.29
CA ILE A 45 -5.03 -1.92 12.39
C ILE A 45 -5.49 -2.01 10.93
N ALA A 46 -6.34 -2.98 10.60
CA ALA A 46 -6.91 -3.11 9.27
C ALA A 46 -7.77 -1.89 8.90
N LEU A 47 -8.57 -1.39 9.85
CA LEU A 47 -9.34 -0.15 9.70
C LEU A 47 -8.42 1.05 9.48
N GLY A 48 -7.37 1.21 10.30
CA GLY A 48 -6.41 2.31 10.18
C GLY A 48 -5.73 2.34 8.80
N TYR A 49 -5.35 1.17 8.28
CA TYR A 49 -4.83 1.05 6.92
C TYR A 49 -5.85 1.50 5.87
N ALA A 50 -7.08 0.97 5.94
CA ALA A 50 -8.12 1.27 4.96
C ALA A 50 -8.55 2.75 4.99
N MET A 51 -8.66 3.35 6.18
CA MET A 51 -8.94 4.77 6.36
C MET A 51 -7.81 5.62 5.79
N LEU A 52 -6.55 5.31 6.11
CA LEU A 52 -5.43 6.08 5.58
C LEU A 52 -5.38 5.99 4.05
N ALA A 53 -5.57 4.79 3.48
CA ALA A 53 -5.62 4.61 2.03
C ALA A 53 -6.75 5.45 1.40
N SER A 54 -7.99 5.25 1.84
CA SER A 54 -9.18 5.91 1.24
C SER A 54 -9.17 7.43 1.41
N LEU A 55 -8.80 7.94 2.59
CA LEU A 55 -8.79 9.38 2.85
C LEU A 55 -7.68 10.12 2.10
N THR A 56 -6.58 9.44 1.76
CA THR A 56 -5.47 10.06 1.03
C THR A 56 -5.55 9.90 -0.48
N GLN A 57 -6.42 9.03 -1.00
CA GLN A 57 -6.65 8.89 -2.45
C GLN A 57 -7.00 10.23 -3.12
N PRO A 58 -7.96 11.06 -2.65
CA PRO A 58 -8.26 12.34 -3.28
C PRO A 58 -7.09 13.32 -3.28
N LEU A 59 -6.26 13.29 -2.22
CA LEU A 59 -5.07 14.12 -2.11
C LEU A 59 -4.02 13.74 -3.17
N PHE A 60 -3.75 12.44 -3.33
CA PHE A 60 -2.81 11.97 -4.35
C PHE A 60 -3.34 12.21 -5.77
N GLY A 61 -4.65 12.10 -6.00
CA GLY A 61 -5.26 12.38 -7.29
C GLY A 61 -5.10 13.86 -7.66
N TRP A 62 -5.45 14.75 -6.72
CA TRP A 62 -5.23 16.18 -6.88
C TRP A 62 -3.75 16.52 -7.14
N LEU A 63 -2.82 15.87 -6.44
CA LEU A 63 -1.39 16.08 -6.63
C LEU A 63 -0.93 15.60 -8.01
N ALA A 64 -1.37 14.41 -8.43
CA ALA A 64 -1.04 13.84 -9.73
C ALA A 64 -1.52 14.76 -10.87
N ASP A 65 -2.75 15.26 -10.77
CA ASP A 65 -3.34 16.17 -11.76
C ASP A 65 -2.65 17.54 -11.76
N ARG A 66 -2.47 18.14 -10.57
CA ARG A 66 -1.92 19.50 -10.42
C ARG A 66 -0.49 19.62 -10.94
N TYR A 67 0.31 18.57 -10.76
CA TYR A 67 1.72 18.54 -11.13
C TYR A 67 2.03 17.65 -12.33
N LYS A 68 1.00 17.04 -12.95
CA LYS A 68 1.12 16.13 -14.11
C LYS A 68 2.11 14.98 -13.85
N ILE A 69 2.04 14.38 -12.65
CA ILE A 69 2.99 13.35 -12.19
C ILE A 69 2.65 12.00 -12.82
N ARG A 70 3.16 11.76 -14.04
CA ARG A 70 2.87 10.53 -14.81
C ARG A 70 3.47 9.25 -14.24
N TRP A 71 4.40 9.36 -13.30
CA TRP A 71 5.16 8.24 -12.72
C TRP A 71 4.73 7.92 -11.28
N ILE A 72 3.66 8.55 -10.78
CA ILE A 72 3.14 8.33 -9.42
C ILE A 72 2.75 6.87 -9.18
N SER A 73 2.22 6.19 -10.22
CA SER A 73 1.90 4.76 -10.19
C SER A 73 3.14 3.87 -9.96
N GLY A 74 4.29 4.22 -10.56
CA GLY A 74 5.54 3.49 -10.30
C GLY A 74 6.09 3.75 -8.89
N LEU A 75 6.01 4.99 -8.42
CA LEU A 75 6.41 5.35 -7.06
C LEU A 75 5.60 4.61 -5.99
N SER A 76 4.30 4.44 -6.20
CA SER A 76 3.45 3.74 -5.24
C SER A 76 3.93 2.32 -4.97
N LEU A 77 4.37 1.59 -6.00
CA LEU A 77 4.91 0.24 -5.82
C LEU A 77 6.21 0.27 -5.01
N LEU A 78 7.15 1.16 -5.36
CA LEU A 78 8.40 1.29 -4.61
C LEU A 78 8.15 1.63 -3.14
N TRP A 79 7.18 2.50 -2.87
CA TRP A 79 6.76 2.86 -1.52
C TRP A 79 6.21 1.66 -0.74
N MET A 80 5.32 0.87 -1.35
CA MET A 80 4.76 -0.32 -0.71
C MET A 80 5.83 -1.37 -0.42
N VAL A 81 6.71 -1.65 -1.39
CA VAL A 81 7.83 -2.60 -1.21
C VAL A 81 8.74 -2.15 -0.08
N LEU A 82 9.10 -0.86 -0.03
CA LEU A 82 9.93 -0.30 1.03
C LEU A 82 9.29 -0.53 2.40
N TRP A 83 8.05 -0.08 2.61
CA TRP A 83 7.43 -0.12 3.94
C TRP A 83 7.03 -1.52 4.40
N PHE A 84 6.64 -2.42 3.50
CA PHE A 84 6.46 -3.82 3.86
C PHE A 84 7.78 -4.52 4.18
N SER A 85 8.87 -4.18 3.50
CA SER A 85 10.21 -4.67 3.84
C SER A 85 10.68 -4.14 5.20
N VAL A 86 10.41 -2.87 5.51
CA VAL A 86 10.67 -2.30 6.85
C VAL A 86 9.84 -3.02 7.91
N THR A 87 8.56 -3.30 7.64
CA THR A 87 7.65 -3.99 8.58
C THR A 87 8.18 -5.34 9.05
N VAL A 88 8.85 -6.10 8.17
CA VAL A 88 9.40 -7.42 8.52
C VAL A 88 10.82 -7.37 9.11
N THR A 89 11.47 -6.20 9.15
CA THR A 89 12.85 -6.04 9.64
C THR A 89 12.94 -5.29 10.96
N VAL A 90 11.93 -4.48 11.31
CA VAL A 90 11.86 -3.77 12.59
C VAL A 90 11.13 -4.59 13.65
N THR A 91 11.33 -4.26 14.92
CA THR A 91 10.72 -4.95 16.06
C THR A 91 9.95 -3.98 16.97
N GLY A 92 9.08 -4.53 17.81
CA GLY A 92 8.26 -3.76 18.75
C GLY A 92 7.03 -3.13 18.11
N SER A 93 6.41 -2.19 18.84
CA SER A 93 5.13 -1.59 18.45
C SER A 93 5.19 -0.73 17.17
N TRP A 94 6.38 -0.29 16.76
CA TRP A 94 6.59 0.50 15.55
C TRP A 94 6.19 -0.24 14.27
N VAL A 95 6.21 -1.58 14.29
CA VAL A 95 5.81 -2.46 13.17
C VAL A 95 4.40 -2.12 12.67
N ILE A 96 3.49 -1.73 13.56
CA ILE A 96 2.12 -1.36 13.20
C ILE A 96 2.12 -0.07 12.37
N GLY A 97 2.91 0.92 12.78
CA GLY A 97 3.04 2.19 12.06
C GLY A 97 3.61 2.01 10.67
N THR A 98 4.63 1.15 10.51
CA THR A 98 5.23 0.87 9.20
C THR A 98 4.25 0.17 8.26
N LEU A 99 3.43 -0.74 8.79
CA LEU A 99 2.38 -1.42 8.04
C LEU A 99 1.29 -0.44 7.58
N ILE A 100 0.87 0.48 8.45
CA ILE A 100 -0.14 1.50 8.13
C ILE A 100 0.40 2.50 7.10
N VAL A 101 1.64 2.99 7.23
CA VAL A 101 2.24 3.96 6.28
C VAL A 101 2.38 3.40 4.86
N ALA A 102 2.48 2.07 4.71
CA ALA A 102 2.45 1.42 3.39
C ALA A 102 1.13 1.71 2.62
N ALA A 103 0.03 2.04 3.32
CA ALA A 103 -1.26 2.40 2.72
C ALA A 103 -1.20 3.60 1.78
N LEU A 104 -0.26 4.53 2.01
CA LEU A 104 -0.09 5.71 1.14
C LEU A 104 0.34 5.32 -0.28
N GLY A 105 1.12 4.24 -0.43
CA GLY A 105 1.48 3.72 -1.74
C GLY A 105 0.25 3.19 -2.47
N SER A 106 -0.58 2.39 -1.78
CA SER A 106 -1.85 1.92 -2.34
C SER A 106 -2.75 3.10 -2.76
N ALA A 107 -2.89 4.12 -1.91
CA ALA A 107 -3.68 5.31 -2.23
C ALA A 107 -3.17 6.04 -3.47
N ALA A 108 -1.86 6.28 -3.57
CA ALA A 108 -1.24 6.95 -4.70
C ALA A 108 -1.39 6.18 -6.01
N PHE A 109 -1.35 4.85 -5.96
CA PHE A 109 -1.61 3.99 -7.13
C PHE A 109 -3.04 4.18 -7.64
N HIS A 110 -4.03 3.99 -6.77
CA HIS A 110 -5.45 4.06 -7.14
C HIS A 110 -5.89 5.48 -7.53
N ALA A 111 -5.25 6.49 -6.96
CA ALA A 111 -5.54 7.89 -7.28
C ALA A 111 -4.97 8.34 -8.64
N ALA A 112 -4.05 7.59 -9.24
CA ALA A 112 -3.44 7.95 -10.52
C ALA A 112 -4.44 7.93 -11.70
N GLY A 113 -5.65 7.39 -11.51
CA GLY A 113 -6.70 7.38 -12.52
C GLY A 113 -6.34 6.60 -13.79
N THR A 114 -5.37 5.69 -13.70
CA THR A 114 -4.87 4.89 -14.83
C THR A 114 -5.59 3.55 -15.00
N GLU A 115 -6.83 3.47 -14.52
CA GLU A 115 -7.79 2.41 -14.85
C GLU A 115 -8.82 2.93 -15.85
#